data_AF-A0A2D9LME8-F1
#
_entry.id   AF-A0A2D9LME8-F1
#
_cell.length_a   1.000
_cell.length_b   1.000
_cell.length_c   1.000
_cell.angle_alpha   90.00
_cell.angle_beta   90.00
_cell.angle_gamma   90.00
#
_symmetry.space_group_name_H-M   'P 1'
#
loop_
_entity.id
_entity.type
_entity.pdbx_description
1 polymer ?
#
loop_
_entity_poly.entity_id
_entity_poly.type
_entity_poly.pdbx_seq_one_letter_code
_entity_poly.pdbx_strand_id
1 'polypeptide(L)' 'MTQYKIVKAISQKEMESTVNSLIKKGWTAQGGLQIINDEYDILTFYQVMVKE' A
#
# COMPACT_ATOMS: atom_id res chain seq x y z
N MET A 1 5.38 -3.80 -19.58
CA MET A 1 4.00 -3.25 -19.63
C MET A 1 3.70 -2.85 -18.21
N THR A 2 3.44 -1.57 -17.96
CA THR A 2 3.30 -1.06 -16.60
C THR A 2 2.11 -1.72 -15.88
N GLN A 3 2.38 -2.32 -14.73
CA GLN A 3 1.41 -2.96 -13.84
C GLN A 3 1.18 -2.06 -12.62
N TYR A 4 -0.07 -2.01 -12.18
CA TYR A 4 -0.49 -1.24 -11.01
C TYR A 4 -1.12 -2.17 -9.96
N LYS A 5 -0.88 -1.87 -8.69
CA LYS A 5 -1.51 -2.55 -7.55
C LYS A 5 -1.77 -1.57 -6.42
N ILE A 6 -2.91 -1.72 -5.75
CA ILE A 6 -3.19 -1.01 -4.49
C ILE A 6 -3.00 -2.00 -3.34
N VAL A 7 -2.18 -1.64 -2.36
CA VAL A 7 -2.11 -2.32 -1.07
C VAL A 7 -3.09 -1.65 -0.13
N LYS A 8 -3.93 -2.43 0.54
CA LYS A 8 -4.87 -2.00 1.59
C LYS A 8 -4.56 -2.79 2.85
N ALA A 9 -4.44 -2.12 3.99
CA ALA A 9 -4.28 -2.78 5.29
C ALA A 9 -4.94 -1.96 6.39
N ILE A 10 -5.37 -2.62 7.47
CA ILE A 10 -5.91 -1.98 8.69
C ILE A 10 -4.84 -1.82 9.78
N SER A 11 -3.63 -2.33 9.51
CA SER A 11 -2.47 -2.26 10.40
C SER A 11 -1.26 -1.72 9.65
N GLN A 12 -0.54 -0.77 10.26
CA GLN A 12 0.70 -0.23 9.73
C GLN A 12 1.75 -1.35 9.51
N LYS A 13 1.83 -2.31 10.43
CA LYS A 13 2.80 -3.43 10.33
C LYS A 13 2.52 -4.31 9.11
N GLU A 14 1.24 -4.59 8.83
CA GLU A 14 0.83 -5.37 7.66
C GLU A 14 1.10 -4.61 6.36
N MET A 15 0.85 -3.30 6.36
CA MET A 15 1.17 -2.41 5.25
C MET A 15 2.67 -2.46 4.93
N GLU A 16 3.52 -2.19 5.93
CA GLU A 16 4.98 -2.18 5.77
C GLU A 16 5.52 -3.52 5.27
N SER A 17 5.04 -4.64 5.84
CA SER A 17 5.45 -5.98 5.41
C SER A 17 5.10 -6.24 3.94
N THR A 18 3.88 -5.87 3.53
CA THR A 18 3.38 -6.10 2.18
C THR A 18 4.11 -5.22 1.16
N VAL A 19 4.27 -3.93 1.46
CA VAL A 19 5.01 -2.98 0.61
C VAL A 19 6.46 -3.42 0.45
N ASN A 20 7.14 -3.77 1.54
CA ASN A 20 8.53 -4.25 1.49
C ASN A 20 8.67 -5.55 0.67
N SER A 21 7.71 -6.47 0.75
CA SER A 21 7.69 -7.67 -0.08
C SER A 21 7.54 -7.35 -1.57
N LEU A 22 6.72 -6.36 -1.91
CA LEU A 22 6.53 -5.90 -3.29
C LEU A 22 7.77 -5.18 -3.81
N ILE A 23 8.42 -4.34 -2.99
CA ILE A 23 9.69 -3.69 -3.34
C ILE A 23 10.76 -4.73 -3.70
N LYS A 24 10.89 -5.80 -2.89
CA LYS A 24 11.80 -6.93 -3.19
C LYS A 24 11.48 -7.65 -4.51
N LYS A 25 10.24 -7.55 -4.99
CA LYS A 25 9.77 -8.12 -6.27
C LYS A 25 9.87 -7.14 -7.45
N GLY A 26 10.50 -5.99 -7.25
CA GLY A 26 10.70 -4.96 -8.26
C GLY A 26 9.51 -4.03 -8.46
N TRP A 27 8.64 -3.88 -7.46
CA TRP A 27 7.60 -2.85 -7.47
C TRP A 27 8.11 -1.57 -6.81
N THR A 28 7.61 -0.43 -7.24
CA THR A 28 7.93 0.90 -6.71
C THR A 28 6.68 1.52 -6.13
N ALA A 29 6.76 2.10 -4.93
CA ALA A 29 5.65 2.87 -4.37
C ALA A 29 5.47 4.17 -5.16
N GLN A 30 4.24 4.49 -5.53
CA GLN A 30 3.92 5.72 -6.28
C GLN A 30 2.93 6.57 -5.49
N GLY A 31 3.20 7.88 -5.41
CA GLY A 31 2.41 8.81 -4.61
C GLY A 31 2.64 8.66 -3.10
N GLY A 32 1.88 9.43 -2.32
CA GLY A 32 1.92 9.36 -0.85
C GLY A 32 1.04 8.25 -0.28
N LEU A 33 1.38 7.79 0.92
CA LEU A 33 0.54 6.90 1.72
C LEU A 33 -0.79 7.61 2.04
N GLN A 34 -1.91 6.97 1.72
CA GLN A 34 -3.22 7.47 2.09
C GLN A 34 -3.70 6.76 3.36
N ILE A 35 -4.17 7.54 4.32
CA ILE A 35 -4.69 7.07 5.60
C ILE A 35 -6.11 7.61 5.72
N ILE A 36 -7.08 6.71 5.87
CA ILE A 36 -8.50 7.04 5.95
C ILE A 36 -9.03 6.49 7.27
N ASN A 37 -9.76 7.32 8.02
CA ASN A 37 -10.59 6.87 9.11
C ASN A 37 -12.03 6.78 8.59
N ASP A 38 -12.67 5.62 8.71
CA ASP A 38 -14.05 5.44 8.26
C ASP A 38 -15.07 5.87 9.34
N GLU A 39 -16.36 5.73 9.02
CA GLU A 39 -17.47 6.08 9.92
C GLU A 39 -17.51 5.21 11.20
N TYR A 40 -16.70 4.16 11.26
CA TYR A 40 -16.60 3.22 12.39
C TYR A 40 -15.27 3.35 13.16
N ASP A 41 -14.55 4.44 12.97
CA ASP A 41 -13.22 4.69 13.56
C ASP A 41 -12.15 3.63 13.19
N ILE A 42 -12.30 3.00 12.02
CA ILE A 42 -11.34 2.04 11.51
C ILE A 42 -10.30 2.76 10.65
N LEU A 43 -9.08 2.88 11.19
CA LEU A 43 -7.93 3.40 10.47
C LEU A 43 -7.49 2.42 9.37
N THR A 44 -7.56 2.85 8.12
CA THR A 44 -7.17 2.06 6.96
C THR A 44 -6.08 2.76 6.15
N PHE A 45 -5.07 2.00 5.75
CA PHE A 45 -3.91 2.46 4.99
C PHE A 45 -4.01 1.99 3.54
N TYR A 46 -3.63 2.85 2.60
CA TYR A 46 -3.56 2.55 1.18
C TYR A 46 -2.24 3.03 0.56
N GLN A 47 -1.60 2.15 -0.22
CA GLN A 47 -0.39 2.48 -0.98
C GLN A 47 -0.50 1.97 -2.42
N VAL A 48 -0.27 2.85 -3.39
CA VAL A 48 -0.15 2.46 -4.81
C VAL A 48 1.26 1.95 -5.08
N MET A 49 1.35 0.83 -5.80
CA MET A 49 2.57 0.16 -6.21
C MET A 49 2.55 -0.02 -7.74
N VAL A 50 3.69 0.26 -8.38
CA VAL A 50 3.85 0.21 -9.84
C VAL A 50 5.06 -0.63 -10.23
N LYS A 51 4.97 -1.38 -11.33
CA LYS A 51 6.07 -2.19 -11.88
C LYS A 51 6.09 -2.08 -13.40
N GLU A 52 7.24 -1.78 -13.99
CA GLU A 52 7.40 -1.59 -15.44
C GLU A 52 7.53 -2.91 -16.24
#